data_AF-F0G8G4-F1
#
_entry.id   AF-F0G8G4-F1
#
_cell.length_a   1.000
_cell.length_b   1.000
_cell.length_c   1.000
_cell.angle_alpha   90.00
_cell.angle_beta   90.00
_cell.angle_gamma   90.00
#
_symmetry.space_group_name_H-M   'P 1'
#
loop_
_entity.id
_entity.type
_entity.pdbx_description
1 polymer ?
#
loop_
_entity_poly.entity_id
_entity_poly.type
_entity_poly.pdbx_seq_one_letter_code
_entity_poly.pdbx_strand_id
1 'polypeptide(L)' 'NIVATDSRNRRDGRFIERVGFYNPVATKGEALRIAQDRLTYWQGVGAQLSPTVQRLVKEAQKAQPAA' A
#
# COMPACT_ATOMS: atom_id res chain seq x y z
N ASN A 1 -5.26 -3.69 5.46
CA ASN A 1 -4.44 -2.47 5.70
C ASN A 1 -3.14 -2.56 4.92
N ILE A 2 -2.63 -1.44 4.41
CA ILE A 2 -1.30 -1.35 3.78
C ILE A 2 -0.44 -0.46 4.67
N VAL A 3 0.64 -1.00 5.22
CA VAL A 3 1.47 -0.34 6.24
C VAL A 3 2.95 -0.51 5.95
N ALA A 4 3.74 0.47 6.40
CA ALA A 4 5.19 0.38 6.49
C ALA A 4 5.57 -0.11 7.90
N THR A 5 6.35 -1.18 7.99
CA THR A 5 6.80 -1.76 9.26
C THR A 5 8.15 -2.44 9.09
N ASP A 6 8.83 -2.69 10.21
CA ASP A 6 10.05 -3.50 10.24
C ASP A 6 9.70 -4.97 9.97
N SER A 7 10.51 -5.65 9.14
CA SER A 7 10.27 -7.04 8.74
C SER A 7 10.33 -8.04 9.90
N ARG A 8 11.00 -7.68 11.01
CA ARG A 8 11.10 -8.50 12.22
C ARG A 8 9.85 -8.40 13.10
N ASN A 9 8.99 -7.42 12.86
CA ASN A 9 7.75 -7.27 13.62
C ASN A 9 6.73 -8.34 13.22
N ARG A 10 5.90 -8.75 14.18
CA ARG A 10 4.73 -9.60 13.89
C ARG A 10 3.81 -8.90 12.88
N ARG A 11 3.14 -9.69 12.04
CA ARG A 11 2.27 -9.22 10.95
C ARG A 11 1.27 -8.14 11.39
N ASP A 12 0.62 -8.35 12.53
CA ASP A 12 -0.44 -7.46 13.05
C ASP A 12 0.09 -6.59 14.21
N GLY A 13 1.40 -6.35 14.24
CA GLY A 13 2.09 -5.65 15.32
C GLY A 13 2.14 -4.14 15.15
N ARG A 14 3.03 -3.50 15.90
CA ARG A 14 3.33 -2.08 15.75
C ARG A 14 3.89 -1.83 14.35
N PHE A 15 3.28 -0.89 13.64
CA PHE A 15 3.75 -0.37 12.36
C PHE A 15 4.23 1.07 12.53
N ILE A 16 5.02 1.54 11.57
CA ILE A 16 5.56 2.91 11.56
C ILE A 16 4.50 3.86 11.02
N GLU A 17 3.94 3.52 9.87
CA GLU A 17 2.97 4.36 9.16
C GLU A 17 1.98 3.52 8.36
N ARG A 18 0.73 4.01 8.26
CA ARG A 18 -0.27 3.45 7.35
C ARG A 18 -0.25 4.23 6.02
N VAL A 19 0.16 3.54 4.95
CA VAL A 19 0.28 4.12 3.60
C VAL A 19 -1.02 3.94 2.80
N GLY A 20 -1.91 3.06 3.24
CA GLY A 20 -3.19 2.87 2.56
C GLY A 20 -4.03 1.75 3.13
N PHE A 21 -5.02 1.34 2.36
CA PHE A 21 -5.87 0.20 2.68
C PHE A 21 -6.31 -0.54 1.42
N TYR A 22 -6.61 -1.82 1.62
CA TYR A 22 -7.15 -2.70 0.61
C TYR A 22 -8.27 -3.51 1.25
N ASN A 23 -9.43 -3.54 0.60
CA ASN A 23 -10.59 -4.32 0.95
C ASN A 23 -11.02 -5.17 -0.27
N PRO A 24 -10.66 -6.46 -0.32
CA PRO A 24 -10.98 -7.33 -1.45
C PRO A 24 -12.48 -7.63 -1.61
N VAL A 25 -13.30 -7.39 -0.57
CA VAL A 25 -14.72 -7.75 -0.53
C VAL A 25 -15.63 -6.53 -0.82
N ALA A 26 -15.04 -5.37 -1.07
CA ALA A 26 -15.80 -4.15 -1.32
C ALA A 26 -16.65 -4.27 -2.61
N THR A 27 -17.97 -4.36 -2.43
CA THR A 27 -18.98 -4.34 -3.53
C THR A 27 -19.52 -2.94 -3.79
N LYS A 28 -19.42 -2.03 -2.82
CA LYS A 28 -19.77 -0.61 -2.91
C LYS A 28 -18.71 0.21 -2.16
N GLY A 29 -18.20 1.29 -2.76
CA GLY A 29 -17.16 2.15 -2.17
C GLY A 29 -15.74 1.89 -2.69
N GLU A 30 -14.76 2.60 -2.12
CA GLU A 30 -13.34 2.52 -2.52
C GLU A 30 -12.71 1.20 -2.01
N ALA A 31 -12.39 0.28 -2.92
CA ALA A 31 -11.79 -1.02 -2.58
C ALA A 31 -10.29 -0.93 -2.24
N LEU A 32 -9.61 0.08 -2.79
CA LEU A 32 -8.18 0.27 -2.66
C LEU A 32 -7.89 1.77 -2.61
N ARG A 33 -7.15 2.19 -1.58
CA ARG A 33 -6.61 3.55 -1.49
C ARG A 33 -5.15 3.48 -1.10
N ILE A 34 -4.30 4.15 -1.86
CA ILE A 34 -2.86 4.23 -1.60
C ILE A 34 -2.46 5.71 -1.64
N ALA A 35 -1.79 6.17 -0.59
CA ALA A 35 -1.17 7.49 -0.55
C ALA A 35 0.11 7.44 -1.39
N GLN A 36 0.03 7.89 -2.65
CA GLN A 36 1.11 7.76 -3.63
C GLN A 36 2.36 8.55 -3.23
N ASP A 37 2.19 9.71 -2.62
CA ASP A 37 3.26 10.54 -2.05
C ASP A 37 4.07 9.78 -0.99
N ARG A 38 3.38 9.14 -0.04
CA ARG A 38 4.02 8.36 1.03
C ARG A 38 4.63 7.08 0.50
N LEU A 39 3.97 6.42 -0.46
CA LEU A 39 4.52 5.25 -1.13
C LEU A 39 5.84 5.57 -1.85
N THR A 40 5.90 6.70 -2.56
CA THR A 40 7.13 7.16 -3.24
C THR A 40 8.22 7.50 -2.23
N TYR A 41 7.89 8.19 -1.14
CA TYR A 41 8.84 8.48 -0.06
C TYR A 41 9.45 7.21 0.52
N TRP A 42 8.61 6.22 0.91
CA TRP A 42 9.09 4.99 1.52
C TRP A 42 9.96 4.16 0.57
N GLN A 43 9.63 4.12 -0.73
CA GLN A 43 10.51 3.51 -1.73
C GLN A 43 11.84 4.25 -1.86
N GLY A 44 11.84 5.58 -1.82
CA GLY A 44 13.05 6.40 -1.90
C GLY A 44 14.01 6.21 -0.71
N VAL A 45 13.48 5.90 0.47
CA VAL A 45 14.29 5.54 1.66
C VAL A 45 14.65 4.05 1.73
N GLY A 46 14.36 3.27 0.69
CA GLY A 46 14.76 1.87 0.57
C GLY A 46 13.76 0.84 1.09
N ALA A 47 12.51 1.22 1.37
CA ALA A 47 11.49 0.25 1.75
C ALA A 47 11.16 -0.69 0.59
N GLN A 48 11.16 -2.00 0.88
CA GLN A 48 10.82 -3.03 -0.10
C GLN A 48 9.32 -3.36 -0.03
N LEU A 49 8.66 -3.32 -1.19
CA LEU A 49 7.26 -3.67 -1.31
C LEU A 49 7.08 -5.20 -1.28
N SER A 50 6.12 -5.67 -0.49
CA SER A 50 5.71 -7.08 -0.52
C SER A 50 5.06 -7.44 -1.88
N PRO A 51 5.09 -8.72 -2.30
CA PRO A 51 4.55 -9.14 -3.59
C PRO A 51 3.08 -8.73 -3.81
N THR A 52 2.26 -8.83 -2.77
CA THR A 52 0.84 -8.39 -2.83
C THR A 52 0.72 -6.89 -3.02
N VAL A 53 1.50 -6.09 -2.29
CA VAL A 53 1.47 -4.62 -2.41
C VAL A 53 1.97 -4.19 -3.79
N GLN A 54 2.99 -4.83 -4.35
CA GLN A 54 3.44 -4.56 -5.72
C GLN A 54 2.32 -4.76 -6.75
N ARG A 55 1.53 -5.83 -6.61
CA ARG A 55 0.37 -6.08 -7.49
C ARG A 55 -0.70 -5.00 -7.32
N LEU A 56 -1.04 -4.65 -6.09
CA LEU A 56 -2.05 -3.61 -5.80
C LEU A 56 -1.63 -2.23 -6.30
N VAL A 57 -0.35 -1.86 -6.18
CA VAL A 57 0.17 -0.60 -6.71
C VAL A 57 0.03 -0.56 -8.23
N LYS A 58 0.36 -1.65 -8.93
CA LYS A 58 0.16 -1.75 -10.38
C LYS A 58 -1.32 -1.64 -10.78
N GLU A 59 -2.22 -2.25 -10.01
CA GLU A 59 -3.67 -2.15 -10.24
C GLU A 59 -4.17 -0.72 -10.01
N ALA A 60 -3.70 -0.03 -8.97
CA ALA A 60 -4.03 1.36 -8.69
C ALA A 60 -3.54 2.31 -9.79
N GLN A 61 -2.31 2.11 -10.30
CA GLN A 61 -1.75 2.89 -11.40
C GLN A 61 -2.52 2.71 -12.72
N LYS A 62 -3.08 1.53 -12.99
CA LYS A 62 -3.95 1.31 -14.16
C LYS A 62 -5.31 1.98 -14.02
N ALA A 63 -5.81 2.11 -12.79
CA ALA A 63 -7.13 2.70 -12.51
C ALA A 63 -7.11 4.24 -12.51
N GLN A 64 -5.95 4.86 -12.31
CA GLN A 64 -5.78 6.30 -12.46
C GLN A 64 -5.25 6.61 -13.88
N PRO A 65 -6.06 7.14 -14.80
CA PRO A 65 -5.54 7.59 -16.08
C PRO A 65 -4.50 8.68 -15.83
N ALA A 66 -3.34 8.54 -16.48
CA ALA A 66 -2.34 9.61 -16.53
C ALA A 66 -3.02 10.85 -17.08
N ALA A 67 -3.16 11.88 -16.24
CA ALA A 67 -3.61 13.20 -16.64
C ALA A 67 -2.56 13.89 -17.51
#